data_AF-A0A7I8VN11-F1
#
_entry.id   AF-A0A7I8VN11-F1
#
_cell.length_a   1.000
_cell.length_b   1.000
_cell.length_c   1.000
_cell.angle_alpha   90.00
_cell.angle_beta   90.00
_cell.angle_gamma   90.00
#
_symmetry.space_group_name_H-M   'P 1'
#
loop_
_entity.id
_entity.type
_entity.pdbx_description
1 polymer ?
#
loop_
_entity_poly.entity_id
_entity_poly.type
_entity_poly.pdbx_seq_one_letter_code
_entity_poly.pdbx_strand_id
1 'polypeptide(L)'
;MSNRIGQRSDLSSSKKIEPLFLEYSLLAEFNLLQRQKLPGIYVIPAANSPSIWFGVIFLRQGMYEGSCFKFTIHIPPNYPDSDCPKINFDTRVFHPCVDQRSGEVDVKRAFRHWRKNRNHIGEVLMYVRSIFYQIDSTNPKNEEAAELYDKNIEEFKKRVTECVQQSRSCIYDPPSSEDPHAIRFSEWDNEKHAEARKKLFNH
;
A
#
# COMPACT_ATOMS: atom_id res chain seq x y z
N MET A 1 60.83 24.12 -4.51
CA MET A 1 59.60 24.45 -3.76
C MET A 1 58.44 23.80 -4.51
N SER A 2 57.73 22.89 -3.85
CA SER A 2 56.80 21.93 -4.47
C SER A 2 55.58 22.57 -5.11
N ASN A 3 55.33 22.20 -6.37
CA ASN A 3 54.02 22.13 -6.98
C ASN A 3 53.24 20.94 -6.39
N ARG A 4 51.95 21.12 -6.09
CA ARG A 4 50.86 20.35 -6.72
C ARG A 4 49.48 20.82 -6.25
N ILE A 5 48.80 21.46 -7.20
CA ILE A 5 47.36 21.62 -7.26
C ILE A 5 46.75 20.22 -7.39
N GLY A 6 46.07 19.76 -6.34
CA GLY A 6 45.32 18.50 -6.30
C GLY A 6 43.88 18.73 -6.75
N GLN A 7 43.52 18.11 -7.86
CA GLN A 7 42.27 18.20 -8.60
C GLN A 7 41.01 17.87 -7.78
N ARG A 8 39.97 18.69 -7.99
CA ARG A 8 38.57 18.32 -7.76
C ARG A 8 38.16 17.24 -8.78
N SER A 9 37.97 16.01 -8.31
CA SER A 9 37.31 14.86 -8.96
C SER A 9 36.61 14.12 -7.80
N ASP A 10 35.35 13.71 -7.76
CA ASP A 10 34.27 13.48 -8.73
C ASP A 10 32.92 13.66 -7.99
N LEU A 11 32.19 14.77 -8.19
CA LEU A 11 30.79 14.87 -7.72
C LEU A 11 29.78 14.33 -8.75
N SER A 12 30.24 13.99 -9.96
CA SER A 12 29.41 13.48 -11.05
C SER A 12 29.08 11.99 -10.94
N SER A 13 29.94 11.21 -10.28
CA SER A 13 29.81 9.75 -10.18
C SER A 13 28.84 9.34 -9.07
N SER A 14 28.79 10.09 -7.97
CA SER A 14 27.88 9.85 -6.83
C SER A 14 26.41 9.94 -7.22
N LYS A 15 26.02 10.94 -8.03
CA LYS A 15 24.63 11.15 -8.47
C LYS A 15 24.06 10.04 -9.36
N LYS A 16 24.90 9.21 -9.99
CA LYS A 16 24.46 8.08 -10.81
C LYS A 16 24.30 6.78 -10.01
N ILE A 17 24.94 6.68 -8.85
CA ILE A 17 24.92 5.48 -7.99
C ILE A 17 23.68 5.48 -7.08
N GLU A 18 23.22 6.66 -6.67
CA GLU A 18 22.09 6.84 -5.75
C GLU A 18 20.77 6.25 -6.28
N PRO A 19 20.36 6.45 -7.56
CA PRO A 19 19.17 5.80 -8.11
C PRO A 19 19.30 4.27 -8.20
N LEU A 20 20.50 3.76 -8.51
CA LEU A 20 20.76 2.32 -8.59
C LEU A 20 20.65 1.64 -7.21
N PHE A 21 21.08 2.32 -6.15
CA PHE A 21 20.97 1.82 -4.79
C PHE A 21 19.52 1.77 -4.30
N LEU A 22 18.72 2.78 -4.67
CA LEU A 22 17.28 2.79 -4.41
C LEU A 22 16.61 1.60 -5.10
N GLU A 23 16.80 1.44 -6.41
CA GLU A 23 16.22 0.33 -7.17
C GLU A 23 16.58 -1.04 -6.57
N TYR A 24 17.86 -1.24 -6.23
CA TYR A 24 18.31 -2.48 -5.60
C TYR A 24 17.64 -2.71 -4.24
N SER A 25 17.53 -1.67 -3.41
CA SER A 25 16.85 -1.75 -2.11
C SER A 25 15.38 -2.11 -2.26
N LEU A 26 14.68 -1.53 -3.24
CA LEU A 26 13.27 -1.81 -3.50
C LEU A 26 13.05 -3.21 -4.11
N LEU A 27 13.96 -3.69 -4.94
CA LEU A 27 13.96 -5.09 -5.40
C LEU A 27 14.16 -6.06 -4.23
N ALA A 28 15.04 -5.74 -3.27
CA ALA A 28 15.22 -6.54 -2.08
C ALA A 28 13.96 -6.57 -1.20
N GLU A 29 13.30 -5.43 -1.00
CA GLU A 29 12.01 -5.33 -0.31
C GLU A 29 10.93 -6.16 -1.01
N PHE A 30 10.82 -6.07 -2.33
CA PHE A 30 9.83 -6.83 -3.09
C PHE A 30 10.07 -8.34 -2.96
N ASN A 31 11.32 -8.78 -3.06
CA ASN A 31 11.68 -10.19 -2.86
C ASN A 31 11.37 -10.68 -1.44
N LEU A 32 11.58 -9.83 -0.42
CA LEU A 32 11.20 -10.14 0.95
C LEU A 32 9.68 -10.29 1.09
N LEU A 33 8.92 -9.38 0.50
CA LEU A 33 7.45 -9.41 0.50
C LEU A 33 6.91 -10.70 -0.14
N GLN A 34 7.46 -11.11 -1.28
CA GLN A 34 7.08 -12.37 -1.94
C GLN A 34 7.31 -13.60 -1.05
N ARG A 35 8.34 -13.58 -0.20
CA ARG A 35 8.64 -14.67 0.75
C ARG A 35 7.73 -14.64 1.97
N GLN A 36 7.35 -13.46 2.46
CA GLN A 36 6.46 -13.31 3.61
C GLN A 36 5.04 -13.83 3.34
N LYS A 37 4.61 -13.85 2.06
CA LYS A 37 3.29 -14.33 1.63
C LYS A 37 2.15 -13.79 2.50
N LEU A 38 1.89 -12.48 2.42
CA LEU A 38 0.82 -11.85 3.20
C LEU A 38 -0.56 -12.24 2.65
N PRO A 39 -1.36 -13.09 3.33
CA PRO A 39 -2.61 -13.57 2.77
C PRO A 39 -3.61 -12.42 2.59
N GLY A 40 -4.24 -12.38 1.41
CA GLY A 40 -5.21 -11.35 1.06
C GLY A 40 -4.58 -10.01 0.65
N ILE A 41 -3.26 -9.87 0.60
CA ILE A 41 -2.60 -8.67 0.11
C ILE A 41 -1.76 -9.04 -1.11
N TYR A 42 -1.98 -8.32 -2.21
CA TYR A 42 -1.19 -8.47 -3.42
C TYR A 42 -0.60 -7.11 -3.78
N VAL A 43 0.67 -7.09 -4.14
CA VAL A 43 1.40 -5.87 -4.46
C VAL A 43 2.34 -6.13 -5.63
N ILE A 44 2.47 -5.15 -6.52
CA ILE A 44 3.36 -5.16 -7.67
C ILE A 44 4.01 -3.77 -7.84
N PRO A 45 5.34 -3.67 -8.03
CA PRO A 45 5.98 -2.42 -8.41
C PRO A 45 5.47 -1.91 -9.75
N ALA A 46 5.29 -0.60 -9.90
CA ALA A 46 4.89 0.01 -11.16
C ALA A 46 5.95 -0.24 -12.25
N ALA A 47 5.52 -0.36 -13.50
CA ALA A 47 6.44 -0.58 -14.61
C ALA A 47 7.32 0.66 -14.86
N ASN A 48 6.74 1.85 -14.68
CA ASN A 48 7.39 3.11 -15.03
C ASN A 48 8.09 3.80 -13.85
N SER A 49 7.94 3.28 -12.62
CA SER A 49 8.59 3.87 -11.44
C SER A 49 8.79 2.85 -10.32
N PRO A 50 10.04 2.61 -9.87
CA PRO A 50 10.29 1.67 -8.76
C PRO A 50 9.73 2.18 -7.42
N SER A 51 9.51 3.49 -7.30
CA SER A 51 8.99 4.15 -6.09
C SER A 51 7.47 4.10 -5.94
N ILE A 52 6.75 3.59 -6.94
CA ILE A 52 5.28 3.48 -6.90
C ILE A 52 4.91 2.02 -6.98
N TRP A 53 4.21 1.49 -5.98
CA TRP A 53 3.74 0.11 -6.02
C TRP A 53 2.22 0.09 -5.97
N PHE A 54 1.61 -0.71 -6.84
CA PHE A 54 0.16 -0.91 -6.85
C PHE A 54 -0.17 -2.12 -5.98
N GLY A 55 -1.23 -2.01 -5.20
CA GLY A 55 -1.66 -3.07 -4.31
C GLY A 55 -3.17 -3.22 -4.23
N VAL A 56 -3.59 -4.38 -3.77
CA VAL A 56 -4.98 -4.68 -3.45
C VAL A 56 -5.03 -5.52 -2.18
N ILE A 57 -5.93 -5.15 -1.27
CA ILE A 57 -6.19 -5.88 -0.03
C ILE A 57 -7.62 -6.41 0.01
N PHE A 58 -7.74 -7.70 0.30
CA PHE A 58 -8.99 -8.44 0.51
C PHE A 58 -9.14 -8.76 1.99
N LEU A 59 -10.12 -8.13 2.63
CA LEU A 59 -10.40 -8.39 4.05
C LEU A 59 -11.38 -9.55 4.17
N ARG A 60 -11.01 -10.57 4.95
CA ARG A 60 -11.75 -11.84 5.05
C ARG A 60 -12.48 -12.04 6.36
N GLN A 61 -12.36 -11.10 7.30
CA GLN A 61 -12.90 -11.21 8.66
C GLN A 61 -13.14 -9.79 9.22
N GLY A 62 -13.94 -9.70 10.27
CA GLY A 62 -14.21 -8.44 10.98
C GLY A 62 -15.25 -7.57 10.28
N MET A 63 -15.41 -6.32 10.73
CA MET A 63 -16.48 -5.42 10.24
C MET A 63 -16.37 -5.10 8.74
N TYR A 64 -15.17 -5.20 8.17
CA TYR A 64 -14.89 -4.93 6.76
C TYR A 64 -14.77 -6.20 5.91
N GLU A 65 -15.25 -7.35 6.41
CA GLU A 65 -15.22 -8.61 5.68
C GLU A 65 -15.86 -8.50 4.29
N GLY A 66 -15.20 -9.08 3.29
CA GLY A 66 -15.65 -9.09 1.90
C GLY A 66 -15.27 -7.85 1.10
N SER A 67 -14.57 -6.89 1.70
CA SER A 67 -14.07 -5.71 1.00
C SER A 67 -12.91 -6.04 0.06
N CYS A 68 -12.77 -5.21 -0.97
CA CYS A 68 -11.62 -5.20 -1.86
C CYS A 68 -11.14 -3.78 -2.08
N PHE A 69 -10.03 -3.40 -1.46
CA PHE A 69 -9.49 -2.04 -1.58
C PHE A 69 -8.22 -2.04 -2.42
N LYS A 70 -8.25 -1.35 -3.56
CA LYS A 70 -7.04 -1.00 -4.31
C LYS A 70 -6.33 0.16 -3.60
N PHE A 71 -5.00 0.11 -3.59
CA PHE A 71 -4.19 1.15 -2.98
C PHE A 71 -2.88 1.34 -3.75
N THR A 72 -2.29 2.51 -3.57
CA THR A 72 -0.98 2.86 -4.10
C THR A 72 -0.01 3.12 -2.93
N ILE A 73 1.18 2.51 -3.01
CA ILE A 73 2.29 2.79 -2.11
C ILE A 73 3.19 3.83 -2.76
N HIS A 74 3.44 4.92 -2.06
CA HIS A 74 4.40 5.95 -2.46
C HIS A 74 5.65 5.84 -1.60
N ILE A 75 6.72 5.36 -2.22
CA ILE A 75 8.01 5.15 -1.58
C ILE A 75 8.88 6.39 -1.79
N PRO A 76 9.46 6.98 -0.73
CA PRO A 76 10.25 8.19 -0.86
C PRO A 76 11.54 7.96 -1.66
N PRO A 77 12.07 9.00 -2.35
CA PRO A 77 13.25 8.88 -3.21
C PRO A 77 14.53 8.52 -2.46
N ASN A 78 14.59 8.82 -1.16
CA ASN A 78 15.76 8.54 -0.32
C ASN A 78 15.56 7.28 0.55
N TYR A 79 14.64 6.39 0.17
CA TYR A 79 14.43 5.12 0.88
C TYR A 79 15.70 4.26 0.85
N PRO A 80 16.06 3.58 1.96
CA PRO A 80 15.36 3.50 3.24
C PRO A 80 15.78 4.53 4.30
N ASP A 81 16.61 5.53 3.94
CA ASP A 81 17.16 6.53 4.87
C ASP A 81 16.21 7.69 5.21
N SER A 82 14.96 7.64 4.72
CA SER A 82 13.94 8.68 4.91
C SER A 82 12.69 8.19 5.65
N ASP A 83 11.58 8.92 5.52
CA ASP A 83 10.29 8.60 6.12
C ASP A 83 9.71 7.25 5.66
N CYS A 84 8.73 6.75 6.42
CA CYS A 84 7.93 5.58 6.07
C CYS A 84 7.20 5.77 4.73
N PRO A 85 7.12 4.74 3.86
CA PRO A 85 6.28 4.77 2.67
C PRO A 85 4.83 5.13 3.00
N LYS A 86 4.21 5.96 2.15
CA LYS A 86 2.80 6.32 2.28
C LYS A 86 1.93 5.32 1.56
N ILE A 87 0.71 5.12 2.06
CA ILE A 87 -0.30 4.28 1.42
C ILE A 87 -1.57 5.09 1.25
N ASN A 88 -2.09 5.10 0.03
CA ASN A 88 -3.33 5.78 -0.33
C ASN A 88 -4.29 4.76 -0.93
N PHE A 89 -5.50 4.67 -0.38
CA PHE A 89 -6.57 3.91 -1.03
C PHE A 89 -7.10 4.68 -2.24
N ASP A 90 -7.30 3.95 -3.34
CA ASP A 90 -7.80 4.55 -4.59
C ASP A 90 -9.28 4.93 -4.48
N THR A 91 -10.01 4.21 -3.62
CA THR A 91 -11.45 4.40 -3.36
C THR A 91 -11.64 4.94 -1.95
N ARG A 92 -12.74 5.63 -1.71
CA ARG A 92 -13.06 6.11 -0.34
C ARG A 92 -13.19 4.93 0.61
N VAL A 93 -12.49 5.00 1.74
CA VAL A 93 -12.57 4.03 2.83
C VAL A 93 -13.06 4.74 4.08
N PHE A 94 -14.22 4.33 4.59
CA PHE A 94 -14.77 4.88 5.82
C PHE A 94 -14.11 4.22 7.03
N HIS A 95 -13.01 4.78 7.54
CA HIS A 95 -12.24 4.21 8.66
C HIS A 95 -11.56 5.32 9.48
N PRO A 96 -11.45 5.22 10.83
CA PRO A 96 -10.83 6.26 11.67
C PRO A 96 -9.40 6.64 11.28
N CYS A 97 -8.55 5.66 10.92
CA CYS A 97 -7.16 5.87 10.52
C CYS A 97 -6.96 6.24 9.02
N VAL A 98 -8.01 6.49 8.25
CA VAL A 98 -7.90 6.81 6.81
C VAL A 98 -8.46 8.21 6.56
N ASP A 99 -7.69 9.05 5.87
CA ASP A 99 -8.17 10.37 5.45
C ASP A 99 -9.26 10.24 4.37
N GLN A 100 -10.43 10.84 4.62
CA GLN A 100 -11.60 10.69 3.73
C GLN A 100 -11.40 11.28 2.33
N ARG A 101 -10.50 12.26 2.17
CA ARG A 101 -10.33 12.98 0.90
C ARG A 101 -9.24 12.37 0.03
N SER A 102 -8.08 12.11 0.64
CA SER A 102 -6.88 11.63 -0.05
C SER A 102 -6.74 10.11 -0.04
N GLY A 103 -7.50 9.41 0.81
CA GLY A 103 -7.34 7.98 1.06
C GLY A 103 -6.06 7.62 1.80
N GLU A 104 -5.28 8.60 2.28
CA GLU A 104 -4.01 8.36 2.98
C GLU A 104 -4.26 7.66 4.31
N VAL A 105 -3.57 6.54 4.52
CA VAL A 105 -3.58 5.79 5.78
C VAL A 105 -2.59 6.41 6.77
N ASP A 106 -2.99 6.53 8.04
CA ASP A 106 -2.12 6.98 9.13
C ASP A 106 -1.08 5.92 9.53
N VAL A 107 -0.07 5.73 8.67
CA VAL A 107 1.07 4.85 8.94
C VAL A 107 1.99 5.41 10.02
N LYS A 108 1.97 6.72 10.26
CA LYS A 108 2.83 7.38 11.27
C LYS A 108 2.46 6.98 12.70
N ARG A 109 1.21 6.55 12.94
CA ARG A 109 0.80 5.96 14.22
C ARG A 109 1.68 4.78 14.64
N ALA A 110 1.99 3.87 13.72
CA ALA A 110 2.87 2.73 13.98
C ALA A 110 4.36 3.03 13.69
N PHE A 111 4.63 3.86 12.69
CA PHE A 111 5.97 4.12 12.18
C PHE A 111 6.36 5.60 12.37
N ARG A 112 6.29 6.10 13.61
CA ARG A 112 6.65 7.49 13.96
C ARG A 112 8.09 7.85 13.54
N HIS A 113 9.00 6.90 13.69
CA HIS A 113 10.39 7.01 13.24
C HIS A 113 10.72 5.78 12.42
N TRP A 114 10.91 5.96 11.11
CA TRP A 114 11.28 4.88 10.22
C TRP A 114 12.71 4.41 10.52
N ARG A 115 12.90 3.10 10.70
CA ARG A 115 14.20 2.51 11.03
C ARG A 115 14.67 1.62 9.89
N LYS A 116 15.54 2.13 9.02
CA LYS A 116 16.02 1.45 7.79
C LYS A 116 16.46 -0.02 7.93
N ASN A 117 17.02 -0.41 9.07
CA ASN A 117 17.53 -1.78 9.31
C ASN A 117 16.53 -2.68 10.06
N ARG A 118 15.33 -2.18 10.34
CA ARG A 118 14.31 -2.88 11.12
C ARG A 118 12.94 -2.86 10.48
N ASN A 119 12.62 -1.78 9.78
CA ASN A 119 11.33 -1.60 9.14
C ASN A 119 11.40 -1.93 7.66
N HIS A 120 10.39 -2.67 7.22
CA HIS A 120 10.24 -3.15 5.86
C HIS A 120 8.84 -2.80 5.35
N ILE A 121 8.68 -2.69 4.02
CA ILE A 121 7.39 -2.38 3.39
C ILE A 121 6.33 -3.41 3.78
N GLY A 122 6.73 -4.68 3.93
CA GLY A 122 5.86 -5.74 4.41
C GLY A 122 5.26 -5.48 5.80
N GLU A 123 5.99 -4.85 6.71
CA GLU A 123 5.46 -4.47 8.04
C GLU A 123 4.41 -3.37 7.93
N VAL A 124 4.59 -2.42 7.01
CA VAL A 124 3.60 -1.38 6.73
C VAL A 124 2.31 -1.99 6.21
N LEU A 125 2.40 -2.97 5.29
CA LEU A 125 1.24 -3.70 4.78
C LEU A 125 0.54 -4.53 5.86
N MET A 126 1.29 -5.18 6.74
CA MET A 126 0.72 -5.88 7.90
C MET A 126 -0.03 -4.93 8.83
N TYR A 127 0.51 -3.74 9.06
CA TYR A 127 -0.16 -2.69 9.84
C TYR A 127 -1.44 -2.18 9.15
N VAL A 128 -1.41 -1.91 7.84
CA VAL A 128 -2.61 -1.51 7.10
C VAL A 128 -3.72 -2.57 7.20
N ARG A 129 -3.37 -3.85 7.22
CA ARG A 129 -4.37 -4.89 7.47
C ARG A 129 -4.87 -4.87 8.92
N SER A 130 -3.98 -4.69 9.89
CA SER A 130 -4.36 -4.76 11.30
C SER A 130 -5.34 -3.68 11.73
N ILE A 131 -5.26 -2.46 11.14
CA ILE A 131 -6.20 -1.38 11.50
C ILE A 131 -7.67 -1.76 11.23
N PHE A 132 -7.94 -2.62 10.24
CA PHE A 132 -9.30 -3.09 9.96
C PHE A 132 -9.79 -4.17 10.92
N TYR A 133 -8.88 -4.86 11.62
CA TYR A 133 -9.22 -5.89 12.61
C TYR A 133 -9.25 -5.34 14.03
N GLN A 134 -8.45 -4.31 14.29
CA GLN A 134 -8.33 -3.64 15.58
C GLN A 134 -8.47 -2.15 15.34
N ILE A 135 -9.73 -1.69 15.33
CA ILE A 135 -10.06 -0.29 15.10
C ILE A 135 -9.62 0.53 16.33
N ASP A 136 -8.79 1.54 16.07
CA ASP A 136 -8.33 2.52 17.06
C ASP A 136 -8.91 3.90 16.69
N SER A 137 -9.77 4.43 17.56
CA SER A 137 -10.44 5.72 17.39
C SER A 137 -9.64 6.91 17.94
N THR A 138 -8.47 6.69 18.57
CA THR A 138 -7.67 7.78 19.15
C THR A 138 -6.96 8.59 18.05
N ASN A 139 -6.88 9.91 18.18
CA ASN A 139 -6.23 10.81 17.19
C ASN A 139 -6.58 10.49 15.72
N PRO A 140 -7.86 10.45 15.36
CA PRO A 140 -8.29 9.89 14.08
C PRO A 140 -7.95 10.83 12.90
N LYS A 141 -7.79 10.25 11.71
CA LYS A 141 -7.81 10.98 10.43
C LYS A 141 -9.24 11.26 9.96
N ASN A 142 -10.20 10.45 10.41
CA ASN A 142 -11.61 10.59 10.13
C ASN A 142 -12.38 10.68 11.45
N GLU A 143 -12.62 11.92 11.90
CA GLU A 143 -13.32 12.21 13.16
C GLU A 143 -14.74 11.64 13.16
N GLU A 144 -15.46 11.70 12.03
CA GLU A 144 -16.80 11.13 11.89
C GLU A 144 -16.79 9.62 12.15
N ALA A 145 -15.86 8.89 11.51
CA ALA A 145 -15.76 7.44 11.71
C ALA A 145 -15.40 7.08 13.15
N ALA A 146 -14.50 7.85 13.78
CA ALA A 146 -14.13 7.63 15.17
C ALA A 146 -15.30 7.91 16.13
N GLU A 147 -16.00 9.03 15.95
CA GLU A 147 -17.15 9.39 16.78
C GLU A 147 -18.28 8.37 16.66
N LEU A 148 -18.60 7.92 15.45
CA LEU A 148 -19.60 6.87 15.26
C LEU A 148 -19.13 5.56 15.87
N TYR A 149 -17.87 5.18 15.74
CA TYR A 149 -17.35 3.96 16.36
C TYR A 149 -17.50 3.98 17.89
N ASP A 150 -17.22 5.11 18.53
CA ASP A 150 -17.26 5.26 19.98
C ASP A 150 -18.68 5.46 20.54
N LYS A 151 -19.54 6.20 19.83
CA LYS A 151 -20.84 6.66 20.35
C LYS A 151 -22.05 6.01 19.68
N ASN A 152 -21.93 5.53 18.44
CA ASN A 152 -23.04 4.98 17.66
C ASN A 152 -22.57 3.86 16.73
N ILE A 153 -22.23 2.71 17.33
CA ILE A 153 -21.67 1.56 16.61
C ILE A 153 -22.59 1.02 15.51
N GLU A 154 -23.90 1.21 15.62
CA GLU A 154 -24.86 0.73 14.62
C GLU A 154 -24.80 1.56 13.34
N GLU A 155 -24.76 2.89 13.45
CA GLU A 155 -24.55 3.76 12.29
C GLU A 155 -23.14 3.55 11.71
N PHE A 156 -22.12 3.36 12.56
CA PHE A 156 -20.79 3.00 12.08
C PHE A 156 -20.81 1.75 11.19
N LYS A 157 -21.45 0.67 11.65
CA LYS A 157 -21.58 -0.59 10.88
C LYS A 157 -22.31 -0.39 9.56
N LYS A 158 -23.35 0.45 9.54
CA LYS A 158 -24.07 0.79 8.30
C LYS A 158 -23.15 1.48 7.29
N ARG A 159 -22.40 2.49 7.72
CA ARG A 159 -21.43 3.22 6.88
C ARG A 159 -20.30 2.30 6.39
N VAL A 160 -19.83 1.38 7.23
CA VAL A 160 -18.87 0.34 6.84
C VAL A 160 -19.47 -0.61 5.81
N THR A 161 -20.72 -1.02 5.97
CA THR A 161 -21.41 -1.90 4.99
C THR A 161 -21.51 -1.24 3.62
N GLU A 162 -21.88 0.04 3.57
CA GLU A 162 -21.89 0.85 2.34
C GLU A 162 -20.48 0.92 1.72
N CYS A 163 -19.46 1.16 2.54
CA CYS A 163 -18.06 1.19 2.11
C CYS A 163 -17.61 -0.16 1.52
N VAL A 164 -17.96 -1.29 2.16
CA VAL A 164 -17.65 -2.64 1.68
C VAL A 164 -18.33 -2.89 0.33
N GLN A 165 -19.61 -2.58 0.21
CA GLN A 165 -20.36 -2.72 -1.05
C GLN A 165 -19.74 -1.88 -2.16
N GLN A 166 -19.41 -0.62 -1.87
CA GLN A 166 -18.77 0.27 -2.85
C GLN A 166 -17.44 -0.30 -3.35
N SER A 167 -16.58 -0.78 -2.43
CA SER A 167 -15.27 -1.36 -2.77
C SER A 167 -15.36 -2.53 -3.76
N ARG A 168 -16.46 -3.30 -3.68
CA ARG A 168 -16.72 -4.44 -4.57
C ARG A 168 -17.25 -4.00 -5.92
N SER A 169 -18.06 -2.96 -5.96
CA SER A 169 -18.64 -2.44 -7.21
C SER A 169 -17.59 -1.73 -8.07
N CYS A 170 -16.73 -0.91 -7.47
CA CYS A 170 -15.70 -0.16 -8.19
C CYS A 170 -14.40 -0.95 -8.46
N ILE A 171 -14.35 -2.23 -8.08
CA ILE A 171 -13.16 -3.06 -8.29
C ILE A 171 -12.79 -3.16 -9.79
N TYR A 172 -13.80 -3.16 -10.66
CA TYR A 172 -13.68 -3.24 -12.11
C TYR A 172 -13.43 -1.89 -12.77
N ASP A 173 -13.52 -0.79 -12.02
CA ASP A 173 -13.24 0.53 -12.56
C ASP A 173 -11.78 0.59 -13.04
N PRO A 174 -11.51 1.22 -14.18
CA PRO A 174 -10.15 1.37 -14.67
C PRO A 174 -9.29 2.09 -13.62
N PRO A 175 -8.03 1.67 -13.43
CA PRO A 175 -7.14 2.37 -12.51
C PRO A 175 -6.93 3.82 -12.98
N SER A 176 -6.68 4.72 -12.05
CA SER A 176 -6.37 6.12 -12.35
C SER A 176 -5.02 6.30 -13.07
N SER A 177 -4.15 5.29 -13.00
CA SER A 177 -2.85 5.27 -13.66
C SER A 177 -2.90 4.47 -14.96
N GLU A 178 -2.28 5.02 -16.01
CA GLU A 178 -2.04 4.34 -17.29
C GLU A 178 -0.83 3.38 -17.23
N ASP A 179 -0.20 3.22 -16.06
CA ASP A 179 0.91 2.28 -15.89
C ASP A 179 0.45 0.83 -16.19
N PRO A 180 1.21 0.07 -17.00
CA PRO A 180 0.87 -1.32 -17.33
C PRO A 180 0.71 -2.25 -16.13
N HIS A 181 1.37 -1.97 -15.01
CA HIS A 181 1.27 -2.76 -13.79
C HIS A 181 0.15 -2.29 -12.86
N ALA A 182 -0.59 -1.22 -13.21
CA ALA A 182 -1.75 -0.81 -12.44
C ALA A 182 -2.79 -1.94 -12.39
N ILE A 183 -3.22 -2.30 -11.18
CA ILE A 183 -4.05 -3.49 -10.96
C ILE A 183 -5.43 -3.31 -11.59
N ARG A 184 -5.78 -4.24 -12.48
CA ARG A 184 -7.05 -4.29 -13.21
C ARG A 184 -7.77 -5.60 -12.88
N PHE A 185 -9.05 -5.48 -12.53
CA PHE A 185 -9.94 -6.63 -12.43
C PHE A 185 -10.86 -6.66 -13.65
N SER A 186 -11.25 -7.85 -14.06
CA SER A 186 -12.28 -8.06 -15.07
C SER A 186 -13.39 -8.90 -14.48
N GLU A 187 -14.61 -8.66 -14.95
CA GLU A 187 -15.74 -9.49 -14.59
C GLU A 187 -15.51 -10.95 -14.99
N TRP A 188 -16.24 -11.86 -14.35
CA TRP A 188 -16.12 -13.27 -14.66
C TRP A 188 -16.48 -13.55 -16.12
N ASP A 189 -15.46 -13.92 -16.88
CA ASP A 189 -15.56 -14.50 -18.22
C ASP A 189 -15.18 -15.99 -18.16
N ASN A 190 -16.11 -16.87 -18.54
CA ASN A 190 -15.90 -18.32 -18.47
C ASN A 190 -14.78 -18.78 -19.41
N GLU A 191 -14.66 -18.21 -20.61
CA GLU A 191 -13.65 -18.61 -21.58
C GLU A 191 -12.24 -18.24 -21.09
N LYS A 192 -12.11 -17.08 -20.45
CA LYS A 192 -10.82 -16.58 -19.93
C LYS A 192 -10.44 -17.20 -18.59
N HIS A 193 -11.40 -17.41 -17.69
CA HIS A 193 -11.11 -17.70 -16.29
C HIS A 193 -11.36 -19.14 -15.85
N ALA A 194 -12.14 -19.94 -16.59
CA ALA A 194 -12.48 -21.30 -16.16
C ALA A 194 -11.27 -22.21 -15.97
N GLU A 195 -10.27 -22.10 -16.86
CA GLU A 195 -9.06 -22.93 -16.78
C GLU A 195 -8.19 -22.58 -15.57
N ALA A 196 -7.97 -21.29 -15.32
CA ALA A 196 -7.25 -20.83 -14.13
C ALA A 196 -7.97 -21.26 -12.84
N ARG A 197 -9.30 -21.15 -12.83
CA ARG A 197 -10.13 -21.60 -11.70
C ARG A 197 -9.98 -23.09 -11.44
N LYS A 198 -10.04 -23.95 -12.48
CA LYS A 198 -9.85 -25.40 -12.32
C LYS A 198 -8.49 -25.73 -11.69
N LYS A 199 -7.41 -25.07 -12.14
CA LYS A 199 -6.07 -25.27 -11.58
C LYS A 199 -5.98 -24.89 -10.09
N LEU A 200 -6.72 -23.86 -9.66
CA LEU A 200 -6.74 -23.43 -8.26
C LEU A 200 -7.45 -24.41 -7.32
N PHE A 201 -8.46 -25.14 -7.81
CA PHE A 201 -9.26 -26.07 -6.99
C PHE A 201 -8.85 -27.54 -7.12
N ASN A 202 -7.89 -27.87 -7.99
CA ASN A 202 -7.38 -29.23 -8.20
C ASN A 202 -6.07 -29.53 -7.41
N HIS A 203 -5.77 -28.72 -6.40
CA HIS A 203 -4.68 -28.92 -5.42
C HIS A 203 -5.26 -28.81 -4.01
#